data_AF-A0A6A8DER5-F1
#
_entry.id   AF-A0A6A8DER5-F1
#
_cell.length_a   1.000
_cell.length_b   1.000
_cell.length_c   1.000
_cell.angle_alpha   90.00
_cell.angle_beta   90.00
_cell.angle_gamma   90.00
#
_symmetry.space_group_name_H-M   'P 1'
#
loop_
_entity.id
_entity.type
_entity.pdbx_description
1 polymer ?
#
loop_
_entity_poly.entity_id
_entity_poly.type
_entity_poly.pdbx_seq_one_letter_code
_entity_poly.pdbx_strand_id
1 'polypeptide(L)'
;MNYSNSWQEYLARVQAYMQQQDTKIKELEQRIARLENTTNSNTKNTTIEKLEYHFDQLKIERLDGTLHIGLSPEDLAKVDDLSLNQPVNNNYQRQAKPVTQELVGQLDSYLIEEGPSLLHQLASEYGFPLNKSYQEMILNDVRKQLPERVAQYEKNVRNEHPSQTKQETSQLIYEQVQKEINHSLRQFFQNDQTKGE
;
A
#
# COMPACT_ATOMS: atom_id res chain seq x y z
N MET A 1 43.51 -30.31 22.65
CA MET A 1 42.59 -30.20 21.50
C MET A 1 41.34 -31.02 21.79
N ASN A 2 40.21 -30.37 22.09
CA ASN A 2 38.94 -31.01 22.47
C ASN A 2 37.87 -30.75 21.39
N TYR A 3 38.05 -31.35 20.21
CA TYR A 3 37.08 -31.26 19.11
C TYR A 3 35.77 -32.01 19.39
N SER A 4 35.75 -32.90 20.39
CA SER A 4 34.55 -33.66 20.74
C SER A 4 33.47 -32.81 21.42
N ASN A 5 33.84 -31.77 22.16
CA ASN A 5 32.87 -30.92 22.87
C ASN A 5 32.17 -29.93 21.93
N SER A 6 32.87 -29.38 20.94
CA SER A 6 32.28 -28.43 19.98
C SER A 6 31.22 -29.07 19.09
N TRP A 7 31.39 -30.36 18.73
CA TRP A 7 30.39 -31.11 17.96
C TRP A 7 29.11 -31.37 18.76
N GLN A 8 29.23 -31.65 20.06
CA GLN A 8 28.08 -31.85 20.94
C GLN A 8 27.28 -30.55 21.13
N GLU A 9 27.97 -29.42 21.30
CA GLU A 9 27.33 -28.10 21.38
C GLU A 9 26.63 -27.71 20.07
N TYR A 10 27.24 -28.02 18.92
CA TYR A 10 26.64 -27.77 17.62
C TYR A 10 25.35 -28.60 17.43
N LEU A 11 25.38 -29.90 17.74
CA LEU A 11 24.21 -30.77 17.68
C LEU A 11 23.07 -30.28 18.59
N ALA A 12 23.40 -29.85 19.81
CA ALA A 12 22.42 -29.30 20.74
C ALA A 12 21.76 -28.02 20.19
N ARG A 13 22.53 -27.13 19.56
CA ARG A 13 22.01 -25.92 18.91
C ARG A 13 21.10 -26.23 17.73
N VAL A 14 21.49 -27.20 16.89
CA VAL A 14 20.67 -27.63 15.75
C VAL A 14 19.35 -28.23 16.24
N GLN A 15 19.37 -29.06 17.27
CA GLN A 15 18.15 -29.63 17.85
C GLN A 15 17.24 -28.53 18.43
N ALA A 16 17.79 -27.57 19.15
CA ALA A 16 17.02 -26.44 19.69
C ALA A 16 16.37 -25.60 18.59
N TYR A 17 17.12 -25.32 17.51
CA TYR A 17 16.60 -24.62 16.35
C TYR A 17 15.47 -25.40 15.66
N MET A 18 15.63 -26.72 15.51
CA MET A 18 14.62 -27.59 14.92
C MET A 18 13.33 -27.63 15.75
N GLN A 19 13.43 -27.66 17.09
CA GLN A 19 12.28 -27.58 17.99
C GLN A 19 11.57 -26.22 17.92
N GLN A 20 12.34 -25.12 17.82
CA GLN A 20 11.77 -23.79 17.65
C GLN A 20 11.00 -23.68 16.32
N GLN A 21 11.54 -24.26 15.24
CA GLN A 21 10.87 -24.28 13.94
C GLN A 21 9.60 -25.13 13.96
N ASP A 22 9.62 -26.31 14.57
CA ASP A 22 8.42 -27.15 14.74
C ASP A 22 7.29 -26.42 15.50
N THR A 23 7.66 -25.68 16.55
CA THR A 23 6.70 -24.87 17.32
C THR A 23 6.09 -23.76 16.46
N LYS A 24 6.93 -23.08 15.66
CA LYS A 24 6.47 -22.00 14.78
C LYS A 24 5.57 -22.52 13.66
N ILE A 25 5.89 -23.68 13.09
CA ILE A 25 5.05 -24.35 12.09
C ILE A 25 3.67 -24.66 12.69
N LYS A 26 3.61 -25.26 13.88
CA LYS A 26 2.34 -25.57 14.56
C LYS A 26 1.51 -24.32 14.85
N GLU A 27 2.15 -23.23 15.28
CA GLU A 27 1.45 -21.96 15.52
C GLU A 27 0.84 -21.40 14.23
N LEU A 28 1.60 -21.43 13.12
CA LEU A 28 1.12 -20.98 11.82
C LEU A 28 -0.02 -21.85 11.31
N GLU A 29 0.08 -23.17 11.41
CA GLU A 29 -0.99 -24.12 11.07
C GLU A 29 -2.27 -23.83 11.85
N GLN A 30 -2.16 -23.60 13.16
CA GLN A 30 -3.32 -23.24 13.98
C GLN A 30 -3.93 -21.90 13.57
N ARG A 31 -3.10 -20.93 13.19
CA ARG A 31 -3.57 -19.61 12.75
C ARG A 31 -4.29 -19.69 11.40
N ILE A 32 -3.78 -20.50 10.46
CA ILE A 32 -4.42 -20.80 9.18
C ILE A 32 -5.77 -21.49 9.43
N ALA A 33 -5.81 -22.55 10.25
CA ALA A 33 -7.04 -23.25 10.56
C ALA A 33 -8.11 -22.34 11.21
N ARG A 34 -7.70 -21.37 12.04
CA ARG A 34 -8.61 -20.37 12.59
C ARG A 34 -9.16 -19.42 11.53
N LEU A 35 -8.30 -18.94 10.63
CA LEU A 35 -8.72 -18.05 9.53
C LEU A 35 -9.70 -18.76 8.59
N GLU A 36 -9.42 -20.00 8.21
CA GLU A 36 -10.32 -20.83 7.38
C GLU A 36 -11.69 -21.02 8.04
N ASN A 37 -11.73 -21.28 9.36
CA ASN A 37 -12.97 -21.41 10.11
C ASN A 37 -13.75 -20.09 10.20
N THR A 38 -13.08 -18.94 10.35
CA THR A 38 -13.75 -17.63 10.37
C THR A 38 -14.36 -17.28 9.02
N THR A 39 -13.68 -17.58 7.91
CA THR A 39 -14.18 -17.31 6.55
C THR A 39 -15.39 -18.20 6.22
N ASN A 40 -15.36 -19.48 6.60
CA ASN A 40 -16.47 -20.41 6.38
C ASN A 40 -17.71 -20.14 7.24
N SER A 41 -17.56 -19.40 8.35
CA SER A 41 -18.68 -19.05 9.23
C SER A 41 -19.45 -17.82 8.75
N ASN A 42 -18.77 -16.86 8.08
CA ASN A 42 -19.39 -15.64 7.57
C ASN A 42 -20.21 -15.83 6.28
N THR A 43 -19.99 -16.90 5.53
CA THR A 43 -20.72 -17.16 4.27
C THR A 43 -22.10 -17.79 4.48
N LYS A 44 -22.46 -18.21 5.70
CA LYS A 44 -23.74 -18.88 6.00
C LYS A 44 -24.86 -17.95 6.50
N ASN A 45 -24.60 -16.66 6.71
CA ASN A 45 -25.53 -15.73 7.38
C ASN A 45 -25.85 -14.43 6.61
N THR A 46 -25.65 -14.39 5.29
CA THR A 46 -26.17 -13.30 4.46
C THR A 46 -27.42 -13.77 3.72
N THR A 47 -28.55 -13.76 4.41
CA THR A 47 -29.85 -13.72 3.73
C THR A 47 -29.94 -12.39 2.99
N ILE A 48 -29.75 -12.42 1.68
CA ILE A 48 -29.90 -11.24 0.82
C ILE A 48 -31.40 -10.92 0.77
N GLU A 49 -31.86 -10.05 1.67
CA GLU A 49 -33.21 -9.49 1.57
C GLU A 49 -33.26 -8.57 0.35
N LYS A 50 -34.20 -8.84 -0.56
CA LYS A 50 -34.41 -8.08 -1.80
C LYS A 50 -34.97 -6.71 -1.44
N LEU A 51 -34.11 -5.68 -1.42
CA LEU A 51 -34.54 -4.30 -1.21
C LEU A 51 -35.17 -3.77 -2.52
N GLU A 52 -36.49 -3.93 -2.67
CA GLU A 52 -37.22 -3.31 -3.79
C GLU A 52 -37.35 -1.80 -3.56
N TYR A 53 -36.50 -1.04 -4.23
CA TYR A 53 -36.52 0.41 -4.24
C TYR A 53 -37.61 0.92 -5.19
N HIS A 54 -38.68 1.52 -4.63
CA HIS A 54 -39.66 2.28 -5.41
C HIS A 54 -39.11 3.67 -5.71
N PHE A 55 -38.81 3.92 -6.99
CA PHE A 55 -38.33 5.21 -7.48
C PHE A 55 -39.50 6.20 -7.54
N ASP A 56 -39.68 7.03 -6.52
CA ASP A 56 -40.61 8.16 -6.63
C ASP A 56 -39.92 9.27 -7.44
N GLN A 57 -40.54 9.69 -8.54
CA GLN A 57 -39.93 10.63 -9.48
C GLN A 57 -39.92 12.03 -8.89
N LEU A 58 -38.74 12.48 -8.44
CA LEU A 58 -38.55 13.88 -8.04
C LEU A 58 -38.69 14.79 -9.28
N LYS A 59 -39.74 15.61 -9.31
CA LYS A 59 -39.97 16.62 -10.36
C LYS A 59 -38.95 17.74 -10.22
N ILE A 60 -37.98 17.80 -11.13
CA ILE A 60 -36.94 18.84 -11.16
C ILE A 60 -37.51 20.04 -11.94
N GLU A 61 -37.76 21.16 -11.25
CA GLU A 61 -37.98 22.44 -11.91
C GLU A 61 -36.61 23.01 -12.33
N ARG A 62 -36.43 23.28 -13.62
CA ARG A 62 -35.22 23.93 -14.15
C ARG A 62 -35.33 25.43 -13.90
N LEU A 63 -34.50 25.98 -13.03
CA LEU A 63 -34.29 27.42 -12.95
C LEU A 63 -33.27 27.80 -14.04
N ASP A 64 -33.74 28.44 -15.11
CA ASP A 64 -32.91 29.05 -16.14
C ASP A 64 -32.12 30.23 -15.54
N GLY A 65 -30.79 30.09 -15.50
CA GLY A 65 -29.87 31.17 -15.15
C GLY A 65 -28.61 31.07 -16.00
N THR A 66 -28.42 32.02 -16.91
CA THR A 66 -27.23 32.09 -17.78
C THR A 66 -26.03 32.64 -17.00
N LEU A 67 -25.00 31.82 -16.78
CA LEU A 67 -23.74 32.23 -16.11
C LEU A 67 -22.75 32.82 -17.14
N HIS A 68 -22.61 34.15 -17.16
CA HIS A 68 -21.54 34.82 -17.90
C HIS A 68 -20.23 34.75 -17.12
N ILE A 69 -19.30 33.90 -17.55
CA ILE A 69 -17.93 33.87 -17.01
C ILE A 69 -17.03 34.67 -17.97
N GLY A 70 -16.69 35.89 -17.58
CA GLY A 70 -15.59 36.64 -18.20
C GLY A 70 -14.28 36.25 -17.53
N LEU A 71 -13.40 35.55 -18.24
CA LEU A 71 -12.01 35.33 -17.83
C LEU A 71 -11.09 35.99 -18.87
N SER A 72 -10.31 36.97 -18.41
CA SER A 72 -9.22 37.56 -19.19
C SER A 72 -7.94 36.70 -19.04
N PRO A 73 -7.06 36.64 -20.06
CA PRO A 73 -5.96 35.67 -20.13
C PRO A 73 -4.81 35.85 -19.12
N GLU A 74 -4.86 36.86 -18.25
CA GLU A 74 -3.74 37.19 -17.33
C GLU A 74 -3.75 36.40 -16.01
N ASP A 75 -4.86 35.74 -15.63
CA ASP A 75 -4.97 35.02 -14.34
C ASP A 75 -4.47 33.56 -14.38
N LEU A 76 -4.11 33.02 -15.55
CA LEU A 76 -3.58 31.66 -15.69
C LEU A 76 -2.11 31.51 -15.22
N ALA A 77 -1.40 32.61 -14.97
CA ALA A 77 0.01 32.60 -14.63
C ALA A 77 0.31 32.46 -13.12
N LYS A 78 -0.70 32.25 -12.26
CA LYS A 78 -0.54 32.15 -10.78
C LYS A 78 -0.87 30.76 -10.20
N VAL A 79 -0.95 29.72 -11.03
CA VAL A 79 -1.28 28.35 -10.58
C VAL A 79 -0.02 27.54 -10.21
N ASP A 80 1.05 28.20 -9.80
CA ASP A 80 2.34 27.56 -9.43
C ASP A 80 2.61 27.55 -7.91
N ASP A 81 1.60 27.84 -7.09
CA ASP A 81 1.71 27.83 -5.62
C ASP A 81 0.49 27.18 -4.96
N LEU A 82 0.41 25.85 -5.05
CA LEU A 82 -0.43 25.05 -4.15
C LEU A 82 0.45 24.21 -3.24
N SER A 83 1.20 24.93 -2.39
CA SER A 83 1.80 24.43 -1.16
C SER A 83 0.75 23.74 -0.29
N LEU A 84 0.75 22.40 -0.26
CA LEU A 84 -0.17 21.58 0.55
C LEU A 84 0.26 21.56 2.03
N ASN A 85 -0.03 22.67 2.73
CA ASN A 85 -0.30 22.65 4.15
C ASN A 85 -1.82 22.78 4.33
N GLN A 86 -2.49 21.77 4.89
CA GLN A 86 -3.81 22.01 5.46
C GLN A 86 -4.16 21.06 6.62
N PRO A 87 -4.63 21.60 7.76
CA PRO A 87 -5.18 20.84 8.86
C PRO A 87 -6.66 20.48 8.61
N VAL A 88 -7.06 19.38 9.24
CA VAL A 88 -8.41 18.82 9.32
C VAL A 88 -9.52 19.86 9.57
N ASN A 89 -10.49 19.94 8.65
CA ASN A 89 -11.85 20.38 8.95
C ASN A 89 -12.86 19.57 8.13
N ASN A 90 -13.67 18.81 8.85
CA ASN A 90 -14.73 17.97 8.32
C ASN A 90 -15.92 18.82 7.86
N ASN A 91 -16.26 18.76 6.57
CA ASN A 91 -17.64 18.93 6.10
C ASN A 91 -17.84 18.13 4.82
N TYR A 92 -18.64 17.07 4.93
CA TYR A 92 -18.87 16.08 3.88
C TYR A 92 -19.81 16.62 2.80
N GLN A 93 -19.24 17.20 1.75
CA GLN A 93 -19.74 16.92 0.41
C GLN A 93 -19.10 15.59 0.01
N ARG A 94 -19.90 14.54 -0.21
CA ARG A 94 -19.44 13.29 -0.84
C ARG A 94 -19.15 13.57 -2.32
N GLN A 95 -18.10 14.35 -2.56
CA GLN A 95 -17.38 14.27 -3.82
C GLN A 95 -16.68 12.90 -3.78
N ALA A 96 -16.92 12.08 -4.79
CA ALA A 96 -16.17 10.84 -4.96
C ALA A 96 -14.68 11.19 -4.84
N LYS A 97 -13.97 10.60 -3.88
CA LYS A 97 -12.54 10.81 -3.75
C LYS A 97 -11.91 10.48 -5.10
N PRO A 98 -10.96 11.30 -5.60
CA PRO A 98 -10.27 10.95 -6.84
C PRO A 98 -9.62 9.58 -6.66
N VAL A 99 -9.67 8.73 -7.70
CA VAL A 99 -9.15 7.34 -7.70
C VAL A 99 -7.73 7.27 -7.14
N THR A 100 -6.94 8.31 -7.39
CA THR A 100 -5.59 8.51 -6.85
C THR A 100 -5.54 8.49 -5.31
N GLN A 101 -6.49 9.12 -4.63
CA GLN A 101 -6.47 9.21 -3.17
C GLN A 101 -6.83 7.89 -2.49
N GLU A 102 -7.68 7.07 -3.12
CA GLU A 102 -7.98 5.72 -2.64
C GLU A 102 -6.78 4.80 -2.82
N LEU A 103 -6.14 4.84 -3.99
CA LEU A 103 -4.93 4.05 -4.29
C LEU A 103 -3.76 4.40 -3.38
N VAL A 104 -3.52 5.69 -3.14
CA VAL A 104 -2.48 6.14 -2.20
C VAL A 104 -2.75 5.58 -0.81
N GLY A 105 -4.00 5.59 -0.34
CA GLY A 105 -4.36 5.01 0.97
C GLY A 105 -4.13 3.49 1.05
N GLN A 106 -4.42 2.76 -0.03
CA GLN A 106 -4.16 1.31 -0.11
C GLN A 106 -2.66 1.01 -0.08
N LEU A 107 -1.86 1.73 -0.86
CA LEU A 107 -0.40 1.58 -0.88
C LEU A 107 0.25 2.01 0.44
N ASP A 108 -0.29 3.03 1.09
CA ASP A 108 0.14 3.47 2.42
C ASP A 108 -0.09 2.37 3.46
N SER A 109 -1.26 1.74 3.43
CA SER A 109 -1.61 0.61 4.32
C SER A 109 -0.68 -0.58 4.07
N TYR A 110 -0.44 -0.93 2.80
CA TYR A 110 0.54 -1.94 2.40
C TYR A 110 1.94 -1.65 2.97
N LEU A 111 2.42 -0.41 2.89
CA LEU A 111 3.73 -0.04 3.43
C LEU A 111 3.80 -0.10 4.96
N ILE A 112 2.70 0.18 5.65
CA ILE A 112 2.63 0.06 7.12
C ILE A 112 2.66 -1.41 7.54
N GLU A 113 1.92 -2.27 6.84
CA GLU A 113 1.77 -3.69 7.20
C GLU A 113 2.96 -4.55 6.75
N GLU A 114 3.40 -4.40 5.50
CA GLU A 114 4.41 -5.27 4.89
C GLU A 114 5.80 -4.63 4.78
N GLY A 115 5.86 -3.29 4.72
CA GLY A 115 7.11 -2.55 4.56
C GLY A 115 8.19 -2.88 5.59
N PRO A 116 7.89 -2.93 6.91
CA PRO A 116 8.85 -3.34 7.94
C PRO A 116 9.47 -4.72 7.70
N SER A 117 8.65 -5.71 7.33
CA SER A 117 9.08 -7.07 7.09
C SER A 117 9.95 -7.16 5.83
N LEU A 118 9.53 -6.45 4.77
CA LEU A 118 10.30 -6.36 3.53
C LEU A 118 11.70 -5.77 3.78
N LEU A 119 11.78 -4.67 4.53
CA LEU A 119 13.07 -4.05 4.85
C LEU A 119 13.96 -4.94 5.72
N HIS A 120 13.39 -5.65 6.70
CA HIS A 120 14.15 -6.62 7.49
C HIS A 120 14.70 -7.76 6.64
N GLN A 121 13.90 -8.29 5.71
CA GLN A 121 14.34 -9.32 4.79
C GLN A 121 15.50 -8.83 3.92
N LEU A 122 15.35 -7.65 3.30
CA LEU A 122 16.40 -7.06 2.46
C LEU A 122 17.67 -6.75 3.26
N ALA A 123 17.54 -6.16 4.45
CA ALA A 123 18.67 -5.90 5.33
C ALA A 123 19.41 -7.19 5.69
N SER A 124 18.69 -8.28 5.97
CA SER A 124 19.32 -9.58 6.22
C SER A 124 19.96 -10.19 4.97
N GLU A 125 19.33 -10.05 3.81
CA GLU A 125 19.81 -10.57 2.51
C GLU A 125 21.14 -9.90 2.11
N TYR A 126 21.25 -8.59 2.32
CA TYR A 126 22.44 -7.81 1.99
C TYR A 126 23.39 -7.60 3.19
N GLY A 127 23.13 -8.20 4.35
CA GLY A 127 24.00 -8.09 5.54
C GLY A 127 24.10 -6.68 6.15
N PHE A 128 23.06 -5.85 5.99
CA PHE A 128 23.04 -4.46 6.44
C PHE A 128 22.40 -4.31 7.83
N PRO A 129 23.03 -3.61 8.79
CA PRO A 129 22.45 -3.37 10.11
C PRO A 129 21.35 -2.30 10.04
N LEU A 130 20.09 -2.73 9.99
CA LEU A 130 18.93 -1.84 9.95
C LEU A 130 18.36 -1.60 11.35
N ASN A 131 18.49 -0.39 11.89
CA ASN A 131 17.84 0.00 13.14
C ASN A 131 16.43 0.56 12.89
N LYS A 132 15.60 0.62 13.95
CA LYS A 132 14.21 1.07 13.86
C LYS A 132 14.05 2.49 13.32
N SER A 133 14.90 3.43 13.74
CA SER A 133 14.84 4.82 13.27
C SER A 133 15.15 4.95 11.78
N TYR A 134 16.12 4.18 11.28
CA TYR A 134 16.50 4.17 9.87
C TYR A 134 15.43 3.48 9.01
N GLN A 135 14.84 2.40 9.52
CA GLN A 135 13.68 1.76 8.89
C GLN A 135 12.50 2.74 8.74
N GLU A 136 12.15 3.47 9.81
CA GLU A 136 11.08 4.47 9.77
C GLU A 136 11.41 5.60 8.79
N MET A 137 12.67 6.04 8.73
CA MET A 137 13.12 7.05 7.77
C MET A 137 12.87 6.60 6.32
N ILE A 138 13.30 5.38 5.96
CA ILE A 138 13.13 4.82 4.61
C ILE A 138 11.65 4.69 4.27
N LEU A 139 10.84 4.08 5.14
CA LEU A 139 9.42 3.90 4.89
C LEU A 139 8.68 5.24 4.77
N ASN A 140 9.02 6.22 5.60
CA ASN A 140 8.41 7.55 5.50
C ASN A 140 8.75 8.26 4.18
N ASP A 141 9.98 8.08 3.68
CA ASP A 141 10.36 8.64 2.39
C ASP A 141 9.59 8.00 1.24
N VAL A 142 9.51 6.66 1.20
CA VAL A 142 8.71 5.93 0.19
C VAL A 142 7.25 6.36 0.24
N ARG A 143 6.67 6.50 1.45
CA ARG A 143 5.28 6.96 1.63
C ARG A 143 5.05 8.37 1.09
N LYS A 144 5.99 9.30 1.30
CA LYS A 144 5.90 10.67 0.75
C LYS A 144 5.92 10.72 -0.77
N GLN A 145 6.59 9.76 -1.42
CA GLN A 145 6.66 9.68 -2.87
C GLN A 145 5.40 9.06 -3.52
N LEU A 146 4.59 8.31 -2.77
CA LEU A 146 3.41 7.61 -3.31
C LEU A 146 2.44 8.50 -4.10
N PRO A 147 2.02 9.69 -3.63
CA PRO A 147 1.03 10.49 -4.34
C PRO A 147 1.47 10.89 -5.75
N GLU A 148 2.73 11.30 -5.89
CA GLU A 148 3.29 11.70 -7.17
C GLU A 148 3.42 10.49 -8.10
N ARG A 149 3.91 9.35 -7.58
CA ARG A 149 4.08 8.12 -8.36
C ARG A 149 2.75 7.58 -8.87
N VAL A 150 1.72 7.52 -8.02
CA VAL A 150 0.38 7.08 -8.43
C VAL A 150 -0.19 7.99 -9.52
N ALA A 151 -0.01 9.31 -9.41
CA ALA A 151 -0.46 10.26 -10.44
C ALA A 151 0.28 10.07 -11.78
N GLN A 152 1.59 9.77 -11.74
CA GLN A 152 2.39 9.46 -12.94
C GLN A 152 1.87 8.19 -13.63
N TYR A 153 1.66 7.10 -12.88
CA TYR A 153 1.13 5.86 -13.44
C TYR A 153 -0.30 6.02 -13.98
N GLU A 154 -1.17 6.75 -13.28
CA GLU A 154 -2.52 7.02 -13.78
C GLU A 154 -2.49 7.74 -15.13
N LYS A 155 -1.63 8.76 -15.26
CA LYS A 155 -1.44 9.46 -16.53
C LYS A 155 -0.95 8.53 -17.64
N ASN A 156 0.01 7.65 -17.33
CA ASN A 156 0.57 6.72 -18.31
C ASN A 156 -0.46 5.69 -18.77
N VAL A 157 -1.15 5.04 -17.82
CA VAL A 157 -2.17 4.03 -18.13
C VAL A 157 -3.34 4.64 -18.91
N ARG A 158 -3.75 5.88 -18.60
CA ARG A 158 -4.82 6.54 -19.36
C ARG A 158 -4.43 6.86 -20.81
N ASN A 159 -3.14 7.06 -21.07
CA ASN A 159 -2.63 7.28 -22.42
C ASN A 159 -2.49 5.96 -23.21
N GLU A 160 -2.04 4.89 -22.56
CA GLU A 160 -1.79 3.58 -23.20
C GLU A 160 -3.05 2.73 -23.34
N HIS A 161 -3.99 2.86 -22.40
CA HIS A 161 -5.19 2.04 -22.31
C HIS A 161 -6.46 2.88 -22.03
N PRO A 162 -6.89 3.73 -22.97
CA PRO A 162 -8.02 4.64 -22.77
C PRO A 162 -9.37 3.94 -22.54
N SER A 163 -9.47 2.64 -22.85
CA SER A 163 -10.70 1.84 -22.76
C SER A 163 -10.82 1.00 -21.48
N GLN A 164 -9.83 1.02 -20.57
CA GLN A 164 -9.87 0.24 -19.33
C GLN A 164 -10.90 0.81 -18.33
N THR A 165 -11.51 -0.09 -17.56
CA THR A 165 -12.38 0.32 -16.46
C THR A 165 -11.55 0.92 -15.32
N LYS A 166 -12.16 1.82 -14.53
CA LYS A 166 -11.49 2.43 -13.36
C LYS A 166 -10.89 1.40 -12.40
N GLN A 167 -11.55 0.26 -12.22
CA GLN A 167 -11.11 -0.80 -11.32
C GLN A 167 -9.88 -1.52 -11.87
N GLU A 168 -9.86 -1.85 -13.16
CA GLU A 168 -8.70 -2.49 -13.82
C GLU A 168 -7.48 -1.57 -13.81
N THR A 169 -7.68 -0.27 -14.13
CA THR A 169 -6.64 0.74 -14.03
C THR A 169 -6.08 0.85 -12.61
N SER A 170 -6.95 0.83 -11.60
CA SER A 170 -6.53 0.91 -10.19
C SER A 170 -5.67 -0.28 -9.78
N GLN A 171 -6.11 -1.50 -10.12
CA GLN A 171 -5.36 -2.73 -9.82
C GLN A 171 -3.98 -2.74 -10.50
N LEU A 172 -3.92 -2.33 -11.77
CA LEU A 172 -2.67 -2.30 -12.52
C LEU A 172 -1.67 -1.30 -11.92
N ILE A 173 -2.14 -0.09 -11.58
CA ILE A 173 -1.31 0.93 -10.93
C ILE A 173 -0.81 0.42 -9.57
N TYR A 174 -1.68 -0.19 -8.77
CA TYR A 174 -1.32 -0.75 -7.47
C TYR A 174 -0.17 -1.76 -7.58
N GLU A 175 -0.31 -2.77 -8.47
CA GLU A 175 0.71 -3.79 -8.68
C GLU A 175 2.03 -3.21 -9.22
N GLN A 176 1.95 -2.23 -10.11
CA GLN A 176 3.14 -1.63 -10.71
C GLN A 176 3.92 -0.81 -9.68
N VAL A 177 3.23 -0.03 -8.85
CA VAL A 177 3.86 0.72 -7.76
C VAL A 177 4.45 -0.21 -6.71
N GLN A 178 3.78 -1.30 -6.35
CA GLN A 178 4.35 -2.31 -5.43
C GLN A 178 5.65 -2.93 -5.98
N LYS A 179 5.65 -3.29 -7.27
CA LYS A 179 6.86 -3.83 -7.94
C LYS A 179 7.99 -2.81 -7.97
N GLU A 180 7.68 -1.55 -8.29
CA GLU A 180 8.66 -0.46 -8.26
C GLU A 180 9.26 -0.30 -6.86
N ILE A 181 8.43 -0.22 -5.82
CA ILE A 181 8.90 -0.10 -4.43
C ILE A 181 9.88 -1.23 -4.09
N ASN A 182 9.51 -2.48 -4.40
CA ASN A 182 10.38 -3.62 -4.11
C ASN A 182 11.73 -3.51 -4.85
N HIS A 183 11.68 -3.15 -6.13
CA HIS A 183 12.86 -2.98 -6.96
C HIS A 183 13.77 -1.85 -6.45
N SER A 184 13.20 -0.67 -6.19
CA SER A 184 13.93 0.49 -5.68
C SER A 184 14.56 0.22 -4.31
N LEU A 185 13.86 -0.46 -3.41
CA LEU A 185 14.41 -0.86 -2.13
C LEU A 185 15.57 -1.87 -2.29
N ARG A 186 15.45 -2.87 -3.17
CA ARG A 186 16.57 -3.79 -3.47
C ARG A 186 17.79 -3.04 -4.00
N GLN A 187 17.59 -2.15 -4.96
CA GLN A 187 18.67 -1.33 -5.52
C GLN A 187 19.33 -0.44 -4.46
N PHE A 188 18.54 0.12 -3.55
CA PHE A 188 19.05 0.89 -2.42
C PHE A 188 20.02 0.07 -1.56
N PHE A 189 19.61 -1.13 -1.11
CA PHE A 189 20.48 -1.99 -0.31
C PHE A 189 21.69 -2.53 -1.10
N GLN A 190 21.54 -2.78 -2.39
CA GLN A 190 22.65 -3.22 -3.24
C GLN A 190 23.72 -2.13 -3.42
N ASN A 191 23.31 -0.87 -3.61
CA ASN A 191 24.23 0.25 -3.83
C ASN A 191 24.90 0.76 -2.54
N ASP A 192 24.28 0.57 -1.38
CA ASP A 192 24.91 0.93 -0.10
C ASP A 192 26.05 -0.03 0.28
N GLN A 193 26.01 -1.30 -0.19
CA GLN A 193 27.13 -2.23 -0.02
C GLN A 193 28.39 -1.79 -0.80
N THR A 194 28.23 -1.14 -1.96
CA THR A 194 29.38 -0.74 -2.82
C THR A 194 30.04 0.57 -2.40
N LYS A 195 29.45 1.33 -1.47
CA LYS A 195 30.04 2.56 -0.91
C LYS A 195 30.85 2.31 0.37
N GLY A 196 30.89 1.06 0.85
CA GLY A 196 31.62 0.64 2.05
C GLY A 196 33.04 0.10 1.81
N GLU A 197 33.51 0.05 0.56
CA GLU A 197 34.91 -0.23 0.16
C GLU A 197 35.61 1.03 -0.35
#